data_AF-A0A9D5ZDR1-F1
#
_entry.id   AF-A0A9D5ZDR1-F1
#
_cell.length_a   1.000
_cell.length_b   1.000
_cell.length_c   1.000
_cell.angle_alpha   90.00
_cell.angle_beta   90.00
_cell.angle_gamma   90.00
#
_symmetry.space_group_name_H-M   'P 1'
#
loop_
_entity.id
_entity.type
_entity.pdbx_description
1 polymer ?
#
loop_
_entity_poly.entity_id
_entity_poly.type
_entity_poly.pdbx_seq_one_letter_code
_entity_poly.pdbx_strand_id
1 'polypeptide(L)'
;MNRIGFSLFFLLLTGCATIVNQGVQQLALDTGRVTGAKCELTDSKGERAYVMATPGMVMVKRGGGPMTVVCSKRGFTKVETVVEEGFSGVVLGNVLLGGGVGLIVDAVSGSAQEYPGQVTVWMEPERFKNAREEKEWLEAREEYLAKIRKLEEQQAKPPERSIAE
;
A
#
# COMPACT_ATOMS: atom_id res chain seq x y z
N MET A 1 21.30 -34.67 -62.06
CA MET A 1 22.11 -34.33 -60.87
C MET A 1 21.39 -33.20 -60.14
N ASN A 2 20.33 -33.52 -59.39
CA ASN A 2 19.49 -32.51 -58.74
C ASN A 2 19.97 -32.30 -57.31
N ARG A 3 20.46 -31.10 -56.99
CA ARG A 3 20.79 -30.73 -55.60
C ARG A 3 19.56 -30.07 -54.97
N ILE A 4 19.03 -30.77 -53.98
CA ILE A 4 17.90 -30.39 -53.14
C ILE A 4 18.32 -29.18 -52.31
N GLY A 5 17.75 -28.01 -52.60
CA GLY A 5 17.85 -26.83 -51.75
C GLY A 5 16.71 -26.86 -50.74
N PHE A 6 17.01 -27.21 -49.48
CA PHE A 6 16.09 -27.00 -48.36
C PHE A 6 16.88 -26.27 -47.27
N SER A 7 16.97 -24.94 -47.41
CA SER A 7 17.56 -24.09 -46.38
C SER A 7 16.52 -23.92 -45.27
N LEU A 8 16.69 -24.72 -44.22
CA LEU A 8 15.86 -24.73 -43.02
C LEU A 8 16.12 -23.43 -42.24
N PHE A 9 15.25 -22.43 -42.41
CA PHE A 9 15.27 -21.18 -41.66
C PHE A 9 14.91 -21.45 -40.20
N PHE A 10 15.93 -21.69 -39.37
CA PHE A 10 15.80 -21.87 -37.93
C PHE A 10 15.52 -20.49 -37.30
N LEU A 11 14.24 -20.20 -37.08
CA LEU A 11 13.78 -19.07 -36.26
C LEU A 11 14.24 -19.30 -34.82
N LEU A 12 15.42 -18.78 -34.48
CA LEU A 12 15.88 -18.60 -33.12
C LEU A 12 15.04 -17.49 -32.48
N LEU A 13 13.86 -17.84 -31.95
CA LEU A 13 13.20 -17.02 -30.94
C LEU A 13 14.06 -17.07 -29.67
N THR A 14 15.08 -16.22 -29.61
CA THR A 14 15.71 -15.86 -28.34
C THR A 14 14.73 -14.96 -27.60
N GLY A 15 13.72 -15.56 -26.99
CA GLY A 15 12.95 -14.88 -25.96
C GLY A 15 13.91 -14.57 -24.84
N CYS A 16 14.32 -13.31 -24.71
CA CYS A 16 14.80 -12.79 -23.44
C CYS A 16 13.62 -12.90 -22.46
N ALA A 17 13.46 -14.05 -21.82
CA ALA A 17 12.66 -14.18 -20.63
C ALA A 17 13.39 -13.34 -19.58
N THR A 18 13.06 -12.06 -19.52
CA THR A 18 13.44 -11.22 -18.40
C THR A 18 12.82 -11.88 -17.20
N ILE A 19 13.62 -12.59 -16.42
CA ILE A 19 13.27 -13.02 -15.07
C ILE A 19 13.09 -11.71 -14.31
N VAL A 20 11.87 -11.19 -14.35
CA VAL A 20 11.48 -10.04 -13.55
C VAL A 20 11.74 -10.47 -12.11
N ASN A 21 12.38 -9.63 -11.30
CA ASN A 21 12.52 -9.83 -9.85
C ASN A 21 11.12 -9.75 -9.20
N GLN A 22 10.28 -10.75 -9.46
CA GLN A 22 8.81 -10.64 -9.50
C GLN A 22 8.13 -10.91 -8.15
N GLY A 23 8.85 -10.72 -7.04
CA GLY A 23 8.37 -11.16 -5.73
C GLY A 23 8.41 -10.11 -4.63
N VAL A 24 9.08 -8.97 -4.78
CA VAL A 24 9.17 -7.96 -3.71
C VAL A 24 8.82 -6.57 -4.22
N GLN A 25 8.21 -5.75 -3.38
CA GLN A 25 7.95 -4.34 -3.63
C GLN A 25 8.38 -3.49 -2.43
N GLN A 26 8.61 -2.21 -2.69
CA GLN A 26 8.80 -1.22 -1.64
C GLN A 26 7.43 -0.70 -1.21
N LEU A 27 7.22 -0.59 0.11
CA LEU A 27 6.00 -0.08 0.73
C LEU A 27 6.36 1.09 1.64
N ALA A 28 5.71 2.24 1.43
CA ALA A 28 5.77 3.36 2.35
C ALA A 28 4.77 3.17 3.49
N LEU A 29 5.22 3.37 4.73
CA LEU A 29 4.36 3.28 5.91
C LEU A 29 4.42 4.59 6.70
N ASP A 30 3.24 5.17 6.93
CA ASP A 30 3.05 6.39 7.72
C ASP A 30 2.08 6.13 8.88
N THR A 31 2.14 6.94 9.94
CA THR A 31 1.23 6.85 11.09
C THR A 31 0.46 8.14 11.36
N GLY A 32 0.15 8.89 10.30
CA GLY A 32 -0.56 10.16 10.35
C GLY A 32 0.30 11.23 11.02
N ARG A 33 -0.21 11.81 12.11
CA ARG A 33 0.50 12.83 12.87
C ARG A 33 1.55 12.26 13.84
N VAL A 34 1.61 10.93 13.97
CA VAL A 34 2.53 10.25 14.87
C VAL A 34 3.79 9.87 14.11
N THR A 35 4.96 10.28 14.63
CA THR A 35 6.28 9.89 14.10
C THR A 35 7.00 8.93 15.05
N GLY A 36 7.90 8.10 14.56
CA GLY A 36 8.69 7.17 15.39
C GLY A 36 7.87 6.04 15.99
N ALA A 37 6.73 5.67 15.37
CA ALA A 37 6.05 4.43 15.73
C ALA A 37 6.82 3.23 15.15
N LYS A 38 6.74 2.09 15.85
CA LYS A 38 7.25 0.81 15.36
C LYS A 38 6.09 0.05 14.75
N CYS A 39 6.28 -0.46 13.54
CA CYS A 39 5.27 -1.26 12.87
C CYS A 39 5.81 -2.59 12.40
N GLU A 40 5.01 -3.64 12.60
CA GLU A 40 5.25 -5.00 12.13
C GLU A 40 4.22 -5.32 11.05
N LEU A 41 4.70 -5.86 9.94
CA LEU A 41 3.90 -6.28 8.80
C LEU A 41 4.04 -7.79 8.68
N THR A 42 2.93 -8.52 8.66
CA THR A 42 2.92 -9.98 8.54
C THR A 42 1.96 -10.39 7.43
N ASP A 43 2.46 -11.06 6.39
CA ASP A 43 1.60 -11.59 5.33
C ASP A 43 0.89 -12.89 5.77
N SER A 44 -0.05 -13.36 4.95
CA SER A 44 -0.79 -14.61 5.23
C SER A 44 0.09 -15.87 5.16
N LYS A 45 1.32 -15.78 4.63
CA LYS A 45 2.32 -16.85 4.62
C LYS A 45 3.26 -16.80 5.85
N GLY A 46 3.11 -15.79 6.70
CA GLY A 46 3.91 -15.58 7.91
C GLY A 46 5.24 -14.88 7.67
N GLU A 47 5.50 -14.33 6.48
CA GLU A 47 6.66 -13.48 6.22
C GLU A 47 6.48 -12.16 6.98
N ARG A 48 7.55 -11.72 7.67
CA ARG A 48 7.51 -10.54 8.52
C ARG A 48 8.46 -9.46 8.04
N ALA A 49 7.98 -8.22 8.09
CA ALA A 49 8.78 -7.04 7.82
C ALA A 49 8.54 -5.97 8.89
N TYR A 50 9.53 -5.09 9.09
CA TYR A 50 9.51 -4.15 10.22
C TYR A 50 9.88 -2.74 9.77
N VAL A 51 9.11 -1.76 10.27
CA VAL A 51 9.45 -0.34 10.23
C VAL A 51 9.76 0.10 11.66
N MET A 52 11.02 0.47 11.91
CA MET A 52 11.48 0.80 13.27
C MET A 52 11.11 2.22 13.72
N ALA A 53 10.84 3.10 12.77
CA ALA A 53 10.39 4.47 13.02
C ALA A 53 9.60 4.97 11.80
N THR A 54 8.36 5.41 12.03
CA THR A 54 7.50 6.00 10.99
C THR A 54 7.72 7.52 10.86
N PRO A 55 7.50 8.11 9.67
CA PRO A 55 7.33 7.43 8.39
C PRO A 55 8.57 6.65 7.98
N GLY A 56 8.38 5.51 7.32
CA GLY A 56 9.49 4.65 6.91
C GLY A 56 9.13 3.79 5.70
N MET A 57 10.15 3.25 5.04
CA MET A 57 9.99 2.35 3.89
C MET A 57 10.37 0.93 4.30
N VAL A 58 9.68 -0.06 3.75
CA VAL A 58 9.96 -1.48 3.98
C VAL A 58 9.82 -2.27 2.68
N MET A 59 10.63 -3.32 2.52
CA MET A 59 10.48 -4.26 1.42
C MET A 59 9.54 -5.39 1.84
N VAL A 60 8.46 -5.60 1.09
CA VAL A 60 7.46 -6.65 1.35
C VAL A 60 7.35 -7.58 0.15
N LYS A 61 6.99 -8.84 0.42
CA LYS A 61 6.87 -9.87 -0.61
C LYS A 61 5.45 -9.89 -1.18
N ARG A 62 5.36 -9.74 -2.50
CA ARG A 62 4.13 -9.80 -3.32
C ARG A 62 3.59 -11.23 -3.42
N GLY A 63 2.28 -11.37 -3.61
CA GLY A 63 1.58 -12.65 -3.68
C GLY A 63 1.59 -13.42 -2.36
N GLY A 64 1.73 -12.71 -1.24
CA GLY A 64 1.68 -13.23 0.13
C GLY A 64 0.26 -13.40 0.67
N GLY A 65 -0.74 -12.84 -0.02
CA GLY A 65 -2.11 -12.68 0.47
C GLY A 65 -2.26 -11.44 1.36
N PRO A 66 -3.40 -11.28 2.06
CA PRO A 66 -3.61 -10.18 2.98
C PRO A 66 -2.47 -10.05 4.01
N MET A 67 -2.08 -8.82 4.30
CA MET A 67 -0.99 -8.47 5.20
C MET A 67 -1.50 -7.69 6.41
N THR A 68 -1.32 -8.25 7.60
CA THR A 68 -1.62 -7.57 8.86
C THR A 68 -0.51 -6.57 9.19
N VAL A 69 -0.88 -5.33 9.45
CA VAL A 69 0.01 -4.24 9.88
C VAL A 69 -0.34 -3.85 11.31
N VAL A 70 0.62 -3.99 12.21
CA VAL A 70 0.49 -3.66 13.62
C VAL A 70 1.45 -2.54 13.97
N CYS A 71 0.93 -1.36 14.31
CA CYS A 71 1.72 -0.21 14.71
C CYS A 71 1.57 0.09 16.21
N SER A 72 2.68 0.40 16.86
CA SER A 72 2.73 0.70 18.29
C SER A 72 3.73 1.81 18.61
N LYS A 73 3.37 2.64 19.59
CA LYS A 73 4.22 3.70 20.14
C LYS A 73 3.74 4.02 21.55
N ARG A 74 4.68 4.24 22.48
CA ARG A 74 4.36 4.62 23.86
C ARG A 74 3.50 5.89 23.89
N GLY A 75 2.38 5.85 24.61
CA GLY A 75 1.43 6.97 24.75
C GLY A 75 0.42 7.07 23.60
N PHE A 76 0.42 6.11 22.68
CA PHE A 76 -0.54 6.01 21.58
C PHE A 76 -1.18 4.63 21.57
N THR A 77 -2.47 4.58 21.25
CA THR A 77 -3.20 3.34 21.14
C THR A 77 -2.58 2.49 20.04
N LYS A 78 -2.37 1.20 20.35
CA LYS A 78 -1.91 0.21 19.37
C LYS A 78 -2.97 0.06 18.29
N VAL A 79 -2.54 0.08 17.02
CA VAL A 79 -3.43 -0.05 15.87
C VAL A 79 -3.07 -1.31 15.09
N GLU A 80 -4.10 -2.04 14.68
CA GLU A 80 -3.99 -3.21 13.82
C GLU A 80 -4.90 -3.01 12.60
N THR A 81 -4.38 -3.26 11.41
CA THR A 81 -5.13 -3.16 10.16
C THR A 81 -4.68 -4.25 9.17
N VAL A 82 -5.52 -4.59 8.22
CA VAL A 82 -5.23 -5.59 7.18
C VAL A 82 -5.14 -4.89 5.83
N VAL A 83 -4.01 -5.05 5.17
CA VAL A 83 -3.70 -4.50 3.85
C VAL A 83 -3.82 -5.62 2.82
N GLU A 84 -4.70 -5.44 1.86
CA GLU A 84 -4.98 -6.43 0.83
C GLU A 84 -4.12 -6.22 -0.44
N GLU A 85 -3.95 -7.29 -1.23
CA GLU A 85 -3.25 -7.27 -2.52
C GLU A 85 -4.22 -6.99 -3.70
N GLY A 86 -3.74 -6.32 -4.75
CA GLY A 86 -4.48 -6.17 -6.01
C GLY A 86 -5.62 -5.14 -5.98
N PHE A 87 -5.70 -4.32 -4.94
CA PHE A 87 -6.70 -3.27 -4.83
C PHE A 87 -6.27 -2.03 -5.60
N SER A 88 -6.82 -1.83 -6.81
CA SER A 88 -6.72 -0.57 -7.54
C SER A 88 -7.76 0.42 -7.00
N GLY A 89 -7.45 1.09 -5.89
CA GLY A 89 -8.32 2.10 -5.29
C GLY A 89 -7.94 2.42 -3.85
N VAL A 90 -8.30 3.61 -3.38
CA VAL A 90 -8.14 3.98 -1.99
C VAL A 90 -9.22 3.25 -1.17
N VAL A 91 -8.86 2.16 -0.51
CA VAL A 91 -9.78 1.52 0.45
C VAL A 91 -9.73 2.32 1.76
N LEU A 92 -10.68 3.26 1.92
CA LEU A 92 -11.01 3.81 3.23
C LEU A 92 -11.64 2.68 4.06
N GLY A 93 -10.80 1.82 4.66
CA GLY A 93 -11.24 0.67 5.46
C GLY A 93 -12.28 1.06 6.50
N ASN A 94 -13.31 0.21 6.65
CA ASN A 94 -14.52 0.47 7.42
C ASN A 94 -14.24 1.03 8.82
N VAL A 95 -14.60 2.30 8.99
CA VAL A 95 -14.70 3.03 10.25
C VAL A 95 -15.88 2.49 11.04
N LEU A 96 -15.72 1.40 11.79
CA LEU A 96 -16.72 0.97 12.78
C LEU A 96 -16.08 0.35 14.02
N LEU A 97 -16.24 1.08 15.13
CA LEU A 97 -16.20 0.64 16.54
C LEU A 97 -14.83 0.64 17.25
N GLY A 98 -14.49 1.79 17.84
CA GLY A 98 -13.64 1.85 19.04
C GLY A 98 -12.13 1.94 18.81
N GLY A 99 -11.60 3.16 18.78
CA GLY A 99 -10.28 3.48 19.34
C GLY A 99 -9.01 2.93 18.68
N GLY A 100 -9.02 2.40 17.45
CA GLY A 100 -7.74 1.95 16.87
C GLY A 100 -7.80 1.18 15.56
N VAL A 101 -8.55 1.65 14.56
CA VAL A 101 -8.50 1.05 13.21
C VAL A 101 -7.86 2.03 12.24
N GLY A 102 -6.74 1.61 11.65
CA GLY A 102 -5.89 2.41 10.78
C GLY A 102 -6.52 2.65 9.42
N LEU A 103 -6.26 3.83 8.86
CA LEU A 103 -6.59 4.15 7.48
C LEU A 103 -5.69 3.35 6.52
N ILE A 104 -6.18 3.00 5.35
CA ILE A 104 -5.34 2.48 4.27
C ILE A 104 -5.39 3.53 3.17
N VAL A 105 -4.22 4.01 2.75
CA VAL A 105 -4.11 5.13 1.81
C VAL A 105 -3.20 4.72 0.67
N ASP A 106 -3.84 4.49 -0.47
CA ASP A 106 -3.29 4.56 -1.84
C ASP A 106 -2.31 3.46 -2.28
N ALA A 107 -2.71 2.65 -3.27
CA ALA A 107 -2.14 2.78 -4.61
C ALA A 107 -2.87 1.91 -5.62
N VAL A 108 -2.93 2.44 -6.84
CA VAL A 108 -3.07 1.67 -8.08
C VAL A 108 -2.02 0.54 -8.08
N SER A 109 -2.44 -0.67 -7.73
CA SER A 109 -1.64 -1.87 -7.97
C SER A 109 -1.59 -2.12 -9.49
N GLY A 110 -0.41 -2.26 -10.08
CA GLY A 110 -0.26 -2.60 -11.50
C GLY A 110 -0.55 -4.08 -11.78
N SER A 111 -0.68 -4.89 -10.72
CA SER A 111 -0.89 -6.33 -10.74
C SER A 111 -1.79 -6.79 -9.58
N ALA A 112 -2.55 -7.86 -9.77
CA ALA A 112 -3.43 -8.46 -8.76
C ALA A 112 -2.71 -8.97 -7.50
N GLN A 113 -1.38 -8.98 -7.50
CA GLN A 113 -0.53 -9.47 -6.39
C GLN A 113 0.32 -8.37 -5.76
N GLU A 114 0.01 -7.10 -6.03
CA GLU A 114 0.73 -5.95 -5.48
C GLU A 114 -0.03 -5.32 -4.32
N TYR A 115 0.68 -5.01 -3.23
CA TYR A 115 0.16 -4.15 -2.18
C TYR A 115 0.11 -2.69 -2.65
N PRO A 116 -0.66 -1.83 -1.96
CA PRO A 116 -0.53 -0.38 -2.04
C PRO A 116 0.94 0.07 -1.99
N GLY A 117 1.25 1.19 -2.64
CA GLY A 117 2.58 1.80 -2.58
C GLY A 117 2.81 2.53 -1.27
N GLN A 118 1.71 2.99 -0.64
CA GLN A 118 1.69 3.60 0.67
C GLN A 118 0.59 2.99 1.54
N VAL A 119 0.83 2.98 2.86
CA VAL A 119 -0.16 2.64 3.88
C VAL A 119 -0.02 3.67 5.01
N THR A 120 -1.14 4.23 5.46
CA THR A 120 -1.14 5.23 6.54
C THR A 120 -1.97 4.80 7.73
N VAL A 121 -1.33 4.23 8.75
CA VAL A 121 -1.98 3.75 9.96
C VAL A 121 -2.20 4.90 10.94
N TRP A 122 -3.35 5.59 10.87
CA TRP A 122 -3.66 6.69 11.80
C TRP A 122 -3.73 6.19 13.25
N MET A 123 -2.76 6.62 14.08
CA MET A 123 -2.70 6.27 15.50
C MET A 123 -3.28 7.40 16.35
N GLU A 124 -3.92 7.11 17.48
CA GLU A 124 -4.45 8.12 18.40
C GLU A 124 -3.72 8.07 19.74
N PRO A 125 -3.56 9.19 20.47
CA PRO A 125 -3.05 9.15 21.83
C PRO A 125 -3.92 8.24 22.72
N GLU A 126 -3.31 7.48 23.64
CA GLU A 126 -4.06 6.69 24.64
C GLU A 126 -4.92 7.60 25.53
N ARG A 127 -4.50 8.86 25.68
CA ARG A 127 -5.20 9.89 26.45
C ARG A 127 -4.89 11.27 25.90
N PHE A 128 -5.94 12.02 25.58
CA PHE A 128 -5.85 13.45 25.32
C PHE A 128 -5.71 14.24 26.63
N LYS A 129 -4.93 15.33 26.62
CA LYS A 129 -4.75 16.19 27.80
C LYS A 129 -6.02 16.94 28.16
N ASN A 130 -6.82 17.31 27.16
CA ASN A 130 -8.07 18.03 27.29
C ASN A 130 -8.93 17.88 26.02
N ALA A 131 -10.20 18.28 26.12
CA ALA A 131 -11.16 18.21 25.01
C ALA A 131 -10.77 19.07 23.79
N ARG A 132 -9.95 20.11 23.98
CA ARG A 132 -9.47 20.93 22.87
C ARG A 132 -8.44 20.17 22.03
N GLU A 133 -7.47 19.52 22.66
CA GLU A 133 -6.48 18.69 21.98
C GLU A 133 -7.15 17.51 21.25
N GLU A 134 -8.14 16.88 21.88
CA GLU A 134 -8.96 15.84 21.25
C GLU A 134 -9.70 16.36 20.01
N LYS A 135 -10.36 17.52 20.12
CA LYS A 135 -11.06 18.14 19.00
C LYS A 135 -10.10 18.47 17.84
N GLU A 136 -8.97 19.11 18.15
CA GLU A 136 -7.93 19.43 17.16
C GLU A 136 -7.39 18.17 16.46
N TRP A 137 -7.28 17.05 17.20
CA TRP A 137 -6.87 15.76 16.65
C TRP A 137 -7.89 15.19 15.66
N LEU A 138 -9.16 15.18 16.04
CA LEU A 138 -10.26 14.65 15.23
C LEU A 138 -10.49 15.49 13.97
N GLU A 139 -10.42 16.82 14.08
CA GLU A 139 -10.52 17.72 12.92
C GLU A 139 -9.39 17.47 11.92
N ALA A 140 -8.15 17.30 12.41
CA ALA A 140 -7.02 16.96 11.55
C ALA A 140 -7.18 15.60 10.86
N ARG A 141 -7.81 14.62 11.51
CA ARG A 141 -8.13 13.31 10.91
C ARG A 141 -9.15 13.48 9.79
N GLU A 142 -10.22 14.25 10.02
CA GLU A 142 -11.24 14.51 9.00
C GLU A 142 -10.68 15.28 7.79
N GLU A 143 -9.80 16.26 8.04
CA GLU A 143 -9.09 16.98 6.97
C GLU A 143 -8.23 16.01 6.14
N TYR A 144 -7.48 15.13 6.81
CA TYR A 144 -6.68 14.11 6.14
C TYR A 144 -7.56 13.19 5.28
N LEU A 145 -8.65 12.66 5.84
CA LEU A 145 -9.60 11.82 5.12
C LEU A 145 -10.22 12.55 3.93
N ALA A 146 -10.56 13.83 4.08
CA ALA A 146 -11.10 14.65 2.99
C ALA A 146 -10.08 14.86 1.86
N LYS A 147 -8.80 15.06 2.22
CA LYS A 147 -7.72 15.13 1.23
C LYS A 147 -7.60 13.82 0.46
N ILE A 148 -7.64 12.69 1.16
CA ILE A 148 -7.54 11.36 0.54
C ILE A 148 -8.73 11.07 -0.38
N ARG A 149 -9.97 11.37 0.04
CA ARG A 149 -11.17 11.23 -0.82
C ARG A 149 -11.04 12.04 -2.13
N LYS A 150 -10.50 13.25 -2.06
CA LYS A 150 -10.26 14.07 -3.27
C LYS A 150 -9.21 13.46 -4.19
N LEU A 151 -8.16 12.83 -3.64
CA LEU A 151 -7.15 12.13 -4.44
C LEU A 151 -7.77 10.90 -5.13
N GLU A 152 -8.61 10.15 -4.43
CA GLU A 152 -9.34 9.01 -4.99
C GLU A 152 -10.25 9.45 -6.16
N GLU A 153 -11.04 10.51 -5.99
CA GLU A 153 -11.90 11.08 -7.05
C GLU A 153 -11.07 11.49 -8.29
N GLN A 154 -9.89 12.07 -8.09
CA GLN A 154 -8.98 12.45 -9.18
C GLN A 154 -8.43 11.23 -9.92
N GLN A 155 -8.09 10.16 -9.21
CA GLN A 155 -7.62 8.90 -9.80
C GLN A 155 -8.75 8.12 -10.50
N ALA A 156 -10.00 8.25 -10.03
CA ALA A 156 -11.17 7.63 -10.62
C ALA A 156 -11.64 8.31 -11.92
N LYS A 157 -11.19 9.53 -12.22
CA LYS A 157 -11.48 10.20 -13.49
C LYS A 157 -10.78 9.41 -14.62
N PRO A 158 -11.50 8.92 -15.65
CA PRO A 158 -10.88 8.24 -16.78
C PRO A 158 -9.78 9.12 -17.39
N PRO A 159 -8.67 8.54 -17.89
CA PRO A 159 -7.69 9.32 -18.62
C PRO A 159 -8.43 10.06 -19.74
N GLU A 160 -8.33 11.39 -19.73
CA GLU A 160 -8.90 12.24 -20.76
C GLU A 160 -8.27 11.79 -22.08
N ARG A 161 -9.01 10.99 -22.84
CA ARG A 161 -8.56 10.43 -24.11
C ARG A 161 -8.23 11.64 -24.98
N SER A 162 -6.93 11.95 -25.10
CA SER A 162 -6.47 12.97 -26.04
C SER A 162 -6.98 12.53 -27.39
N ILE A 163 -7.97 13.26 -27.90
CA ILE A 163 -8.33 13.20 -29.30
C ILE A 163 -7.07 13.70 -30.01
N ALA A 164 -6.27 12.77 -30.52
CA ALA A 164 -5.25 13.08 -31.48
C ALA A 164 -5.99 13.50 -32.75
N GLU A 165 -5.95 14.81 -33.03
CA GLU A 165 -6.25 15.38 -34.35
C GLU A 165 -5.25 14.89 -35.40
#